data_AF-A0A6P2D921-F1
#
_entry.id   AF-A0A6P2D921-F1
#
_cell.length_a   1.000
_cell.length_b   1.000
_cell.length_c   1.000
_cell.angle_alpha   90.00
_cell.angle_beta   90.00
_cell.angle_gamma   90.00
#
_symmetry.space_group_name_H-M   'P 1'
#
loop_
_entity.id
_entity.type
_entity.pdbx_description
1 polymer ?
#
loop_
_entity_poly.entity_id
_entity_poly.type
_entity_poly.pdbx_seq_one_letter_code
_entity_poly.pdbx_strand_id
1 'polypeptide(L)'
;MSLLADAGAPTAQMGASAREVLAEVGNILLNACLGVFGDLLQVRFTFAVPRLHLDSLGSMLDSLVIGDDEIRHALLVGARFRVRASEVTGCMVLVLGVSSLDLFVQAIEEWAERITRP
;
A
#
# COMPACT_ATOMS: atom_id res chain seq x y z
N MET A 1 10.87 9.90 -25.95
CA MET A 1 10.47 11.20 -25.39
C MET A 1 9.05 11.49 -25.86
N SER A 2 8.18 11.92 -24.94
CA SER A 2 6.76 12.25 -25.13
C SER A 2 5.76 11.08 -25.17
N LEU A 3 5.31 10.65 -23.99
CA LEU A 3 3.96 10.10 -23.79
C LEU A 3 3.38 10.40 -22.38
N LEU A 4 3.96 11.39 -21.69
CA LEU A 4 3.50 11.89 -20.40
C LEU A 4 3.46 13.42 -20.48
N ALA A 5 2.61 13.94 -21.36
CA ALA A 5 2.23 15.34 -21.34
C ALA A 5 0.71 15.41 -21.32
N ASP A 6 0.21 15.95 -20.22
CA ASP A 6 -0.99 16.78 -20.19
C ASP A 6 -2.35 16.10 -20.39
N ALA A 7 -2.65 15.11 -19.56
CA ALA A 7 -4.01 14.97 -19.07
C ALA A 7 -4.06 15.65 -17.70
N GLY A 8 -4.54 16.90 -17.66
CA GLY A 8 -4.80 17.61 -16.41
C GLY A 8 -5.43 16.66 -15.39
N ALA A 9 -4.78 16.54 -14.23
CA ALA A 9 -5.04 15.44 -13.30
C ALA A 9 -6.56 15.32 -13.02
N PRO A 10 -7.21 14.18 -13.34
CA PRO A 10 -8.65 13.96 -13.13
C PRO A 10 -9.08 14.13 -11.66
N THR A 11 -8.09 14.17 -10.77
CA THR A 11 -8.22 14.26 -9.32
C THR A 11 -8.74 15.61 -8.82
N ALA A 12 -8.53 16.71 -9.54
CA ALA A 12 -8.97 18.04 -9.11
C ALA A 12 -10.50 18.21 -9.12
N GLN A 13 -11.23 17.33 -9.82
CA GLN A 13 -12.69 17.41 -10.01
C GLN A 13 -13.47 16.31 -9.27
N MET A 14 -12.82 15.55 -8.37
CA MET A 14 -13.51 14.58 -7.53
C MET A 14 -14.28 15.28 -6.40
N GLY A 15 -15.62 15.22 -6.44
CA GLY A 15 -16.48 15.73 -5.38
C GLY A 15 -16.29 15.00 -4.03
N ALA A 16 -16.67 15.67 -2.93
CA ALA A 16 -16.49 15.17 -1.57
C ALA A 16 -17.07 13.75 -1.35
N SER A 17 -18.28 13.49 -1.86
CA SER A 17 -18.91 12.16 -1.75
C SER A 17 -18.13 11.06 -2.47
N ALA A 18 -17.53 11.36 -3.63
CA ALA A 18 -16.71 10.38 -4.35
C ALA A 18 -15.40 10.07 -3.60
N ARG A 19 -14.82 11.08 -2.93
CA ARG A 19 -13.64 10.93 -2.08
C ARG A 19 -13.93 10.07 -0.86
N GLU A 20 -15.08 10.27 -0.22
CA GLU A 20 -15.51 9.44 0.93
C GLU A 20 -15.71 7.99 0.52
N VAL A 21 -16.40 7.74 -0.59
CA VAL A 21 -16.58 6.38 -1.13
C VAL A 21 -15.23 5.73 -1.44
N LEU A 22 -14.29 6.46 -2.07
CA LEU A 22 -12.97 5.92 -2.37
C LEU A 22 -12.15 5.63 -1.10
N ALA A 23 -12.25 6.50 -0.09
CA ALA A 23 -11.62 6.27 1.21
C ALA A 23 -12.18 5.02 1.89
N GLU A 24 -13.49 4.79 1.82
CA GLU A 24 -14.14 3.61 2.39
C GLU A 24 -13.73 2.33 1.65
N VAL A 25 -13.72 2.36 0.31
CA VAL A 25 -13.21 1.24 -0.50
C VAL A 25 -11.75 0.95 -0.17
N GLY A 26 -10.91 1.98 -0.04
CA GLY A 26 -9.52 1.84 0.38
C GLY A 26 -9.40 1.21 1.76
N ASN A 27 -10.21 1.65 2.72
CA ASN A 27 -10.24 1.11 4.09
C ASN A 27 -10.61 -0.38 4.10
N ILE A 28 -11.63 -0.78 3.33
CA ILE A 28 -12.04 -2.19 3.19
C ILE A 28 -10.90 -3.03 2.59
N LEU A 29 -10.29 -2.57 1.50
CA LEU A 29 -9.20 -3.30 0.82
C LEU A 29 -7.97 -3.44 1.72
N LEU A 30 -7.59 -2.36 2.42
CA LEU A 30 -6.47 -2.36 3.35
C LEU A 30 -6.73 -3.33 4.51
N ASN A 31 -7.89 -3.24 5.17
CA ASN A 31 -8.23 -4.11 6.29
C ASN A 31 -8.29 -5.58 5.88
N ALA A 32 -8.86 -5.89 4.70
CA ALA A 32 -8.91 -7.26 4.20
C ALA A 32 -7.51 -7.82 3.90
N CYS A 33 -6.67 -7.07 3.19
CA CYS A 33 -5.33 -7.56 2.83
C CYS A 33 -4.41 -7.67 4.04
N LEU A 34 -4.45 -6.67 4.92
CA LEU A 34 -3.64 -6.64 6.13
C LEU A 34 -4.12 -7.66 7.18
N GLY A 35 -5.43 -7.94 7.23
CA GLY A 35 -5.98 -9.03 8.05
C GLY A 35 -5.42 -10.38 7.63
N VAL A 36 -5.45 -10.69 6.32
CA VAL A 36 -4.85 -11.92 5.79
C VAL A 36 -3.34 -11.97 6.08
N PHE A 37 -2.61 -10.87 5.92
CA PHE A 37 -1.19 -10.84 6.30
C PHE A 37 -0.97 -11.08 7.79
N GLY A 38 -1.78 -10.49 8.66
CA GLY A 38 -1.69 -10.68 10.10
C GLY A 38 -1.92 -12.13 10.49
N ASP A 39 -2.94 -12.77 9.90
CA ASP A 39 -3.26 -14.17 10.14
C ASP A 39 -2.17 -15.11 9.61
N LEU A 40 -1.66 -14.89 8.40
CA LEU A 40 -0.62 -15.73 7.82
C LEU A 40 0.69 -15.63 8.60
N LEU A 41 1.13 -14.40 8.88
CA LEU A 41 2.39 -14.12 9.55
C LEU A 41 2.30 -14.29 11.07
N GLN A 42 1.11 -14.46 11.64
CA GLN A 42 0.85 -14.47 13.08
C GLN A 42 1.32 -13.17 13.77
N VAL A 43 1.26 -12.05 13.05
CA VAL A 43 1.68 -10.73 13.52
C VAL A 43 0.46 -9.86 13.79
N ARG A 44 0.45 -9.15 14.91
CA ARG A 44 -0.54 -8.10 15.18
C ARG A 44 -0.04 -6.78 14.65
N PHE A 45 -0.63 -6.32 13.57
CA PHE A 45 -0.39 -4.98 13.08
C PHE A 45 -1.25 -3.96 13.84
N THR A 46 -0.68 -2.78 14.10
CA THR A 46 -1.42 -1.61 14.57
C THR A 46 -1.38 -0.56 13.47
N PHE A 47 -2.53 -0.02 13.08
CA PHE A 47 -2.65 0.89 11.94
C PHE A 47 -3.16 2.26 12.37
N ALA A 48 -2.63 3.29 11.74
CA ALA A 48 -3.29 4.59 11.69
C ALA A 48 -4.50 4.51 10.75
N VAL A 49 -5.47 5.40 10.95
CA VAL A 49 -6.62 5.54 10.04
C VAL A 49 -6.11 5.89 8.64
N PRO A 50 -6.48 5.14 7.58
CA PRO A 50 -6.07 5.42 6.22
C PRO A 50 -6.50 6.83 5.78
N ARG A 51 -5.62 7.52 5.05
CA ARG A 51 -5.91 8.86 4.51
C ARG A 51 -5.91 8.82 3.00
N LEU A 52 -6.97 9.34 2.39
CA LEU A 52 -7.02 9.54 0.95
C LEU A 52 -6.22 10.79 0.57
N HIS A 53 -5.13 10.59 -0.15
CA HIS A 53 -4.37 11.66 -0.77
C HIS A 53 -4.54 11.56 -2.29
N LEU A 54 -4.81 12.68 -2.95
CA LEU A 54 -4.94 12.75 -4.40
C LEU A 54 -3.87 13.70 -4.92
N ASP A 55 -2.74 13.14 -5.32
CA ASP A 55 -1.60 13.89 -5.82
C ASP A 55 -0.87 13.03 -6.86
N SER A 56 0.14 13.60 -7.49
CA SER A 56 1.09 12.85 -8.30
C SER A 56 1.84 11.84 -7.43
N LEU A 57 2.24 10.72 -8.04
CA LEU A 57 3.06 9.73 -7.35
C LEU A 57 4.38 10.32 -6.85
N GLY A 58 4.98 11.27 -7.61
CA GLY A 58 6.19 11.97 -7.20
C GLY A 58 6.01 12.72 -5.88
N SER A 59 4.98 13.57 -5.80
CA SER A 59 4.65 14.32 -4.58
C SER A 59 4.39 13.40 -3.38
N MET A 60 3.71 12.27 -3.61
CA MET A 60 3.47 11.27 -2.57
C MET A 60 4.77 10.64 -2.08
N LEU A 61 5.68 10.29 -2.98
CA LEU A 61 6.98 9.71 -2.62
C LEU A 61 7.85 10.70 -1.86
N ASP A 62 7.86 11.98 -2.27
CA ASP A 62 8.59 13.04 -1.57
C ASP A 62 8.07 13.21 -0.13
N SER A 63 6.77 13.02 0.10
CA SER A 63 6.18 13.08 1.44
C SER A 63 6.61 11.94 2.38
N LEU A 64 7.15 10.85 1.83
CA LEU A 64 7.65 9.72 2.62
C LEU A 64 9.10 9.95 3.09
N VAL A 65 9.81 10.92 2.52
CA VAL A 65 11.16 11.29 2.92
C VAL A 65 11.08 12.27 4.10
N ILE A 66 11.26 11.78 5.32
CA ILE A 66 11.18 12.60 6.54
C ILE A 66 12.60 12.82 7.11
N GLY A 67 13.18 14.00 6.85
CA GLY A 67 14.43 14.45 7.48
C GLY A 67 15.71 13.74 6.99
N ASP A 68 16.78 13.80 7.79
CA ASP A 68 18.12 13.22 7.48
C ASP A 68 18.20 11.70 7.68
N ASP A 69 17.17 11.07 8.26
CA ASP A 69 17.07 9.61 8.38
C ASP A 69 16.39 9.08 7.12
N GLU A 70 17.10 9.28 6.01
CA GLU A 70 16.72 8.86 4.67
C GLU A 70 16.30 7.39 4.70
N ILE A 71 15.21 7.03 4.03
CA ILE A 71 14.83 5.62 3.82
C ILE A 71 15.89 4.99 2.91
N ARG A 72 17.04 4.59 3.48
CA ARG A 72 18.21 4.10 2.72
C ARG A 72 17.91 2.82 1.96
N HIS A 73 17.03 2.00 2.52
CA HIS A 73 16.54 0.77 1.91
C HIS A 73 15.06 0.62 2.27
N ALA A 74 14.21 0.56 1.26
CA ALA A 74 12.81 0.21 1.39
C ALA A 74 12.51 -1.04 0.57
N LEU A 75 11.78 -1.97 1.17
CA LEU A 75 11.14 -3.04 0.41
C LEU A 75 9.77 -2.55 -0.06
N LEU A 76 9.56 -2.64 -1.37
CA LEU A 76 8.27 -2.37 -2.01
C LEU A 76 7.55 -3.70 -2.25
N VAL A 77 6.48 -3.96 -1.50
CA VAL A 77 5.64 -5.13 -1.75
C VAL A 77 4.39 -4.70 -2.50
N GLY A 78 4.28 -5.11 -3.76
CA GLY A 78 3.18 -4.76 -4.66
C GLY A 78 2.13 -5.88 -4.76
N ALA A 79 0.87 -5.55 -4.51
CA ALA A 79 -0.26 -6.43 -4.77
C ALA A 79 -1.17 -5.82 -5.85
N ARG A 80 -1.54 -6.60 -6.88
CA ARG A 80 -2.44 -6.16 -7.95
C ARG A 80 -3.86 -6.63 -7.69
N PHE A 81 -4.80 -5.69 -7.62
CA PHE A 81 -6.22 -5.95 -7.42
C PHE A 81 -6.97 -5.65 -8.71
N ARG A 82 -7.99 -6.46 -9.01
CA ARG A 82 -8.89 -6.26 -10.15
C ARG A 82 -10.33 -6.44 -9.71
N VAL A 83 -11.16 -5.44 -9.97
CA VAL A 83 -12.61 -5.52 -9.74
C VAL A 83 -13.27 -6.13 -10.98
N ARG A 84 -14.24 -7.05 -10.81
CA ARG A 84 -14.88 -7.72 -11.97
C ARG A 84 -15.92 -6.86 -12.69
N ALA A 85 -16.54 -5.92 -11.99
CA ALA A 85 -17.65 -5.11 -12.51
C ALA A 85 -17.18 -3.87 -13.30
N SER A 86 -15.88 -3.57 -13.26
CA SER A 86 -15.25 -2.40 -13.89
C SER A 86 -13.78 -2.70 -14.12
N GLU A 87 -13.16 -2.25 -15.22
CA GLU A 87 -11.73 -2.47 -15.51
C GLU A 87 -10.79 -1.66 -14.59
N VAL A 88 -11.10 -1.62 -13.29
CA VAL A 88 -10.29 -0.94 -12.28
C VAL A 88 -9.17 -1.89 -11.85
N THR A 89 -7.95 -1.45 -12.08
CA THR A 89 -6.74 -2.08 -11.56
C THR A 89 -6.12 -1.17 -10.51
N GLY A 90 -5.70 -1.77 -9.40
CA GLY A 90 -5.04 -1.07 -8.32
C GLY A 90 -3.76 -1.78 -7.92
N CYS A 91 -2.84 -1.03 -7.35
CA CYS A 91 -1.66 -1.57 -6.66
C CYS A 91 -1.75 -1.18 -5.19
N MET A 92 -1.54 -2.13 -4.29
CA MET A 92 -1.23 -1.82 -2.89
C MET A 92 0.27 -1.98 -2.70
N VAL A 93 0.86 -0.97 -2.08
CA VAL A 93 2.28 -0.87 -1.84
C VAL A 93 2.51 -0.81 -0.34
N LEU A 94 3.31 -1.73 0.19
CA LEU A 94 3.87 -1.60 1.53
C LEU A 94 5.29 -1.06 1.41
N VAL A 95 5.58 0.02 2.13
CA VAL A 95 6.92 0.60 2.28
C VAL A 95 7.39 0.29 3.69
N LEU A 96 8.48 -0.46 3.80
CA LEU A 96 9.06 -0.89 5.07
C LEU A 96 10.47 -0.32 5.18
N GLY A 97 10.79 0.30 6.32
CA GLY A 97 12.17 0.62 6.68
C GLY A 97 12.95 -0.64 7.08
N VAL A 98 14.26 -0.51 7.24
CA VAL A 98 15.19 -1.64 7.46
C VAL A 98 14.76 -2.54 8.62
N SER A 99 14.48 -1.99 9.80
CA SER A 99 14.07 -2.81 10.96
C SER A 99 12.73 -3.52 10.76
N SER A 100 11.78 -2.88 10.06
CA SER A 100 10.49 -3.51 9.74
C SER A 100 10.62 -4.58 8.66
N LEU A 101 11.58 -4.42 7.74
CA LEU A 101 11.92 -5.43 6.76
C LEU A 101 12.46 -6.70 7.41
N ASP A 102 13.40 -6.57 8.34
CA ASP A 102 13.99 -7.74 9.04
C ASP A 102 12.91 -8.57 9.75
N LEU A 103 12.01 -7.89 10.47
CA LEU A 103 10.86 -8.54 11.12
C LEU A 103 9.91 -9.19 10.11
N PHE A 104 9.68 -8.55 8.97
CA PHE A 104 8.80 -9.06 7.92
C PHE A 104 9.37 -10.32 7.26
N VAL A 105 10.67 -10.32 6.94
CA VAL A 105 11.37 -11.48 6.38
C VAL A 105 11.34 -12.64 7.37
N GLN A 106 11.69 -12.40 8.63
CA GLN A 106 11.65 -13.43 9.67
C GLN A 106 10.25 -14.05 9.80
N ALA A 107 9.19 -13.24 9.80
CA ALA A 107 7.82 -13.74 9.88
C ALA A 107 7.41 -14.60 8.66
N ILE A 108 7.92 -14.27 7.46
CA ILE A 108 7.70 -15.08 6.25
C ILE A 108 8.45 -16.41 6.35
N GLU A 109 9.70 -16.40 6.82
CA GLU A 109 10.50 -17.62 6.99
C GLU A 109 9.84 -18.57 7.98
N GLU A 110 9.43 -18.06 9.15
CA GLU A 110 8.69 -18.83 10.15
C GLU A 110 7.37 -19.38 9.59
N TRP A 111 6.66 -18.61 8.77
CA TRP A 111 5.45 -19.09 8.09
C TRP A 111 5.76 -20.20 7.08
N ALA A 112 6.81 -20.04 6.26
CA ALA A 112 7.22 -21.00 5.26
C ALA A 112 7.61 -22.35 5.88
N GLU A 113 8.30 -22.33 7.03
CA GLU A 113 8.64 -23.53 7.78
C GLU A 113 7.38 -24.25 8.32
N ARG A 114 6.39 -23.50 8.83
CA ARG A 114 5.12 -24.10 9.31
C ARG A 114 4.37 -24.85 8.22
N ILE A 115 4.33 -24.30 6.99
CA ILE A 115 3.57 -24.92 5.89
C ILE A 115 4.32 -26.07 5.21
N THR A 116 5.65 -26.16 5.39
CA THR A 116 6.49 -27.22 4.81
C THR A 116 6.75 -28.38 5.79
N ARG A 117 6.36 -28.24 7.07
CA ARG A 117 6.43 -29.34 8.04
C ARG A 117 5.33 -30.37 7.71
N PRO A 118 5.70 -31.65 7.45
CA PRO A 118 4.74 -32.70 7.11
C PRO A 118 3.80 -33.06 8.28
#